data_AF-A0AA41S9L1-F1
#
_entry.id   AF-A0AA41S9L1-F1
#
_cell.length_a   1.000
_cell.length_b   1.000
_cell.length_c   1.000
_cell.angle_alpha   90.00
_cell.angle_beta   90.00
_cell.angle_gamma   90.00
#
_symmetry.space_group_name_H-M   'P 1'
#
loop_
_entity.id
_entity.type
_entity.pdbx_description
1 polymer ?
#
loop_
_entity_poly.entity_id
_entity_poly.type
_entity_poly.pdbx_seq_one_letter_code
_entity_poly.pdbx_strand_id
1 'polypeptide(L)'
;MRTLLTFRRTAPLLVPKGVSFGALPDTPVPLPSWLTEDDIQYYASEFEKTGFKGGLNYYRALDLSWELTAPWNGIQVKVPVKFIVGDQDLTYTTPGAKEYIHGGGFKRDVPLLEDVVVMEGVAHFINEEKPDEINEHIYNFISKF
;
A
#
# COMPACT_ATOMS: atom_id res chain seq x y z
N MET A 1 -1.73 14.08 -8.61
CA MET A 1 -1.86 12.62 -8.72
C MET A 1 -0.57 11.92 -9.14
N ARG A 2 0.14 12.39 -10.18
CA ARG A 2 1.40 11.79 -10.67
C ARG A 2 2.37 11.35 -9.57
N THR A 3 2.87 12.29 -8.74
CA THR A 3 3.87 11.96 -7.72
C THR A 3 3.41 10.94 -6.68
N LEU A 4 2.11 10.94 -6.36
CA LEU A 4 1.55 10.00 -5.40
C LEU A 4 1.59 8.58 -5.96
N LEU A 5 1.14 8.41 -7.20
CA LEU A 5 1.04 7.10 -7.86
C LEU A 5 2.42 6.54 -8.27
N THR A 6 3.39 7.41 -8.51
CA THR A 6 4.75 7.02 -8.91
C THR A 6 5.76 7.09 -7.75
N PHE A 7 5.30 7.13 -6.50
CA PHE A 7 6.20 7.23 -5.35
C PHE A 7 7.00 5.93 -5.15
N ARG A 8 8.33 6.03 -5.20
CA ARG A 8 9.26 4.89 -5.05
C ARG A 8 10.32 5.08 -3.97
N ARG A 9 10.27 6.19 -3.22
CA ARG A 9 11.30 6.48 -2.22
C ARG A 9 11.07 5.57 -1.01
N THR A 10 12.03 4.69 -0.74
CA THR A 10 12.01 3.74 0.38
C THR A 10 12.39 4.39 1.73
N ALA A 11 11.88 5.60 1.98
CA ALA A 11 12.12 6.36 3.20
C ALA A 11 10.78 6.78 3.82
N PRO A 12 10.75 7.13 5.11
CA PRO A 12 9.54 7.63 5.74
C PRO A 12 8.90 8.75 4.92
N LEU A 13 7.58 8.68 4.77
CA LEU A 13 6.82 9.68 4.05
C LEU A 13 6.81 10.98 4.84
N LEU A 14 7.68 11.90 4.46
CA LEU A 14 7.77 13.22 5.06
C LEU A 14 7.04 14.21 4.16
N VAL A 15 5.98 14.82 4.68
CA VAL A 15 5.28 15.95 4.03
C VAL A 15 5.74 17.23 4.71
N PRO A 16 6.63 18.03 4.09
CA PRO A 16 7.08 19.28 4.68
C PRO A 16 5.90 20.23 4.92
N LYS A 17 5.95 21.00 6.01
CA LYS A 17 4.93 22.04 6.26
C LYS A 17 4.91 23.03 5.08
N GLY A 18 3.71 23.28 4.54
CA GLY A 18 3.51 24.23 3.44
C GLY A 18 3.78 23.67 2.04
N VAL A 19 4.14 22.39 1.91
CA VAL A 19 4.31 21.70 0.62
C VAL A 19 3.32 20.53 0.58
N SER A 20 2.61 20.39 -0.53
CA SER A 20 1.75 19.22 -0.77
C SER A 20 2.59 17.95 -0.94
N PHE A 21 1.95 16.77 -1.04
CA PHE A 21 2.61 15.49 -1.30
C PHE A 21 3.47 15.56 -2.57
N GLY A 22 4.77 15.84 -2.39
CA GLY A 22 5.84 15.64 -3.36
C GLY A 22 5.63 16.34 -4.69
N ALA A 23 6.16 17.55 -4.81
CA ALA A 23 6.83 18.12 -5.98
C ALA A 23 6.67 19.64 -5.89
N LEU A 24 7.74 20.37 -6.21
CA LEU A 24 7.58 21.76 -6.62
C LEU A 24 6.63 21.76 -7.85
N PRO A 25 5.71 22.73 -7.98
CA PRO A 25 4.71 22.77 -9.05
C PRO A 25 5.25 22.51 -10.47
N ASP A 26 6.54 22.77 -10.69
CA ASP A 26 7.17 22.80 -12.02
C ASP A 26 8.16 21.65 -12.30
N THR A 27 8.21 20.59 -11.47
CA THR A 27 9.07 19.42 -11.78
C THR A 27 8.30 18.35 -12.56
N PRO A 28 8.67 18.06 -13.83
CA PRO A 28 8.03 16.99 -14.59
C PRO A 28 8.26 15.64 -13.93
N VAL A 29 7.17 14.92 -13.63
CA VAL A 29 7.22 13.54 -13.15
C VAL A 29 6.91 12.63 -14.33
N PRO A 30 7.92 11.95 -14.94
CA PRO A 30 7.67 11.02 -16.03
C PRO A 30 6.79 9.87 -15.54
N LEU A 31 5.81 9.48 -16.35
CA LEU A 31 4.95 8.35 -16.02
C LEU A 31 5.66 7.02 -16.35
N PRO A 32 5.56 6.02 -15.47
CA PRO A 32 6.00 4.68 -15.79
C PRO A 32 5.10 4.06 -16.86
N SER A 33 5.58 3.02 -17.55
CA SER A 33 4.85 2.39 -18.67
C SER A 33 3.50 1.77 -18.29
N TRP A 34 3.26 1.51 -17.00
CA TRP A 34 2.02 0.94 -16.49
C TRP A 34 0.96 1.99 -16.15
N LEU A 35 1.30 3.28 -16.18
CA LEU A 35 0.39 4.37 -15.81
C LEU A 35 0.26 5.35 -16.97
N THR A 36 -0.94 5.45 -17.55
CA THR A 36 -1.19 6.33 -18.70
C THR A 36 -1.63 7.74 -18.26
N GLU A 37 -1.65 8.68 -19.21
CA GLU A 37 -2.19 10.01 -18.94
C GLU A 37 -3.70 9.98 -18.65
N ASP A 38 -4.42 9.06 -19.30
CA ASP A 38 -5.86 8.89 -19.08
C ASP A 38 -6.15 8.37 -17.66
N ASP A 39 -5.31 7.46 -17.13
CA ASP A 39 -5.42 7.00 -15.73
C ASP A 39 -5.20 8.15 -14.75
N ILE A 40 -4.18 8.99 -14.98
CA ILE A 40 -3.93 10.19 -14.18
C ILE A 40 -5.14 11.12 -14.21
N GLN A 41 -5.70 11.36 -15.39
CA GLN A 41 -6.84 12.25 -15.57
C GLN A 41 -8.10 11.70 -14.92
N TYR A 42 -8.33 10.39 -15.00
CA TYR A 42 -9.41 9.72 -14.32
C TYR A 42 -9.35 9.98 -12.81
N TYR A 43 -8.24 9.63 -12.17
CA TYR A 43 -8.05 9.85 -10.73
C TYR A 43 -8.13 11.33 -10.35
N ALA A 44 -7.51 12.23 -11.13
CA ALA A 44 -7.57 13.67 -10.88
C ALA A 44 -9.01 14.19 -10.92
N SER A 45 -9.81 13.77 -11.91
CA SER A 45 -11.19 14.22 -12.06
C SER A 45 -12.11 13.75 -10.92
N GLU A 46 -11.87 12.55 -10.39
CA GLU A 46 -12.64 12.02 -9.27
C GLU A 46 -12.29 12.73 -7.95
N PHE A 47 -11.01 13.01 -7.72
CA PHE A 47 -10.59 13.79 -6.54
C PHE A 47 -10.92 15.28 -6.65
N GLU A 48 -11.07 15.84 -7.85
CA GLU A 48 -11.56 17.20 -8.04
C GLU A 48 -13.03 17.32 -7.60
N LYS A 49 -13.85 16.32 -7.92
CA LYS A 49 -15.26 16.27 -7.51
C LYS A 49 -15.44 16.01 -6.01
N THR A 50 -14.68 15.07 -5.45
CA THR A 50 -14.90 14.56 -4.08
C THR A 50 -14.01 15.21 -3.03
N GLY A 51 -12.87 15.78 -3.44
CA GLY A 51 -11.80 16.21 -2.55
C GLY A 51 -11.14 15.05 -1.80
N PHE A 52 -10.09 15.35 -1.04
CA PHE A 52 -9.34 14.33 -0.29
C PHE A 52 -9.88 14.06 1.13
N LYS A 53 -10.92 14.79 1.57
CA LYS A 53 -11.39 14.76 2.97
C LYS A 53 -11.80 13.35 3.41
N GLY A 54 -12.54 12.62 2.57
CA GLY A 54 -13.01 11.26 2.86
C GLY A 54 -11.84 10.31 3.12
N GLY A 55 -10.92 10.20 2.17
CA GLY A 55 -9.71 9.36 2.32
C GLY A 55 -8.84 9.78 3.50
N LEU A 56 -8.64 11.09 3.72
CA LEU A 56 -7.84 11.58 4.85
C LEU A 56 -8.50 11.35 6.21
N ASN A 57 -9.82 11.18 6.29
CA ASN A 57 -10.50 10.89 7.55
C ASN A 57 -10.13 9.51 8.11
N TYR A 58 -9.73 8.53 7.28
CA TYR A 58 -9.23 7.24 7.77
C TYR A 58 -7.98 7.44 8.64
N TYR A 59 -7.06 8.30 8.22
CA TYR A 59 -5.84 8.61 8.98
C TYR A 59 -6.15 9.41 10.25
N ARG A 60 -7.14 10.32 10.22
CA ARG A 60 -7.58 11.07 11.41
C ARG A 60 -8.21 10.18 12.48
N ALA A 61 -8.72 9.03 12.09
CA ALA A 61 -9.39 8.09 12.98
C ALA A 61 -8.45 6.98 13.51
N LEU A 62 -7.15 6.97 13.17
CA LEU A 62 -6.25 5.88 13.56
C LEU A 62 -6.20 5.66 15.09
N ASP A 63 -6.08 6.73 15.88
CA ASP A 63 -6.07 6.64 17.35
C ASP A 63 -7.40 6.10 17.88
N LEU A 64 -8.53 6.55 17.32
CA LEU A 64 -9.85 6.03 17.68
C LEU A 64 -10.01 4.56 17.29
N SER A 65 -9.54 4.16 16.11
CA SER A 65 -9.53 2.76 15.69
C SER A 65 -8.68 1.90 16.63
N TRP A 66 -7.54 2.41 17.10
CA TRP A 66 -6.72 1.73 18.10
C TRP A 66 -7.47 1.55 19.44
N GLU A 67 -8.13 2.59 19.94
CA GLU A 67 -8.95 2.48 21.17
C GLU A 67 -10.09 1.47 21.02
N LEU A 68 -10.84 1.56 19.92
CA LEU A 68 -11.98 0.70 19.67
C LEU A 68 -11.58 -0.75 19.39
N THR A 69 -10.35 -1.00 18.95
CA THR A 69 -9.85 -2.36 18.69
C THR A 69 -9.28 -3.06 19.93
N ALA A 70 -9.31 -2.41 21.10
CA ALA A 70 -8.87 -3.00 22.37
C ALA A 70 -9.45 -4.39 22.69
N PRO A 71 -10.74 -4.70 22.40
CA PRO A 71 -11.30 -6.04 22.64
C PRO A 71 -10.61 -7.18 21.86
N TRP A 72 -9.91 -6.88 20.77
CA TRP A 72 -9.19 -7.86 19.95
C TRP A 72 -7.71 -7.98 20.27
N ASN A 73 -7.25 -7.35 21.35
CA ASN A 73 -5.83 -7.42 21.74
C ASN A 73 -5.38 -8.88 21.96
N GLY A 74 -4.31 -9.29 21.26
CA GLY A 74 -3.76 -10.65 21.31
C GLY A 74 -4.54 -11.72 20.55
N ILE A 75 -5.62 -11.36 19.85
CA ILE A 75 -6.41 -12.30 19.05
C ILE A 75 -5.75 -12.53 17.69
N GLN A 76 -5.69 -13.80 17.28
CA GLN A 76 -5.14 -14.22 15.99
C GLN A 76 -6.18 -14.14 14.86
N VAL A 77 -5.73 -13.81 13.65
CA VAL A 77 -6.53 -13.93 12.43
C VAL A 77 -6.53 -15.39 11.96
N LYS A 78 -7.70 -16.02 11.91
CA LYS A 78 -7.87 -17.46 11.59
C LYS A 78 -8.34 -17.74 10.16
N VAL A 79 -8.37 -16.73 9.30
CA VAL A 79 -8.67 -16.87 7.87
C VAL A 79 -7.37 -17.24 7.13
N PRO A 80 -7.40 -18.11 6.11
CA PRO A 80 -6.25 -18.30 5.21
C PRO A 80 -5.87 -16.97 4.54
N VAL A 81 -4.59 -16.61 4.56
CA VAL A 81 -4.11 -15.32 4.03
C VAL A 81 -2.94 -15.53 3.08
N LYS A 82 -2.95 -14.83 1.96
CA LYS A 82 -1.79 -14.61 1.10
C LYS A 82 -1.43 -13.13 1.14
N PHE A 83 -0.19 -12.82 1.53
CA PHE A 83 0.33 -11.45 1.60
C PHE A 83 1.36 -11.24 0.48
N ILE A 84 1.17 -10.16 -0.29
CA ILE A 84 1.97 -9.83 -1.47
C ILE A 84 2.36 -8.35 -1.34
N VAL A 85 3.62 -8.03 -1.53
CA VAL A 85 4.14 -6.66 -1.39
C VAL A 85 5.29 -6.40 -2.34
N GLY A 86 5.43 -5.15 -2.81
CA GLY A 86 6.59 -4.71 -3.57
C GLY A 86 7.80 -4.47 -2.66
N ASP A 87 9.02 -4.77 -3.13
CA ASP A 87 10.24 -4.54 -2.36
C ASP A 87 10.57 -3.05 -2.15
N GLN A 88 10.01 -2.17 -3.00
CA GLN A 88 10.10 -0.71 -2.92
C GLN A 88 8.88 -0.06 -2.26
N ASP A 89 7.92 -0.85 -1.75
CA ASP A 89 6.75 -0.33 -1.05
C ASP A 89 7.17 0.45 0.22
N LEU A 90 6.62 1.66 0.39
CA LEU A 90 6.91 2.53 1.53
C LEU A 90 6.52 1.88 2.88
N THR A 91 5.42 1.12 2.90
CA THR A 91 4.93 0.40 4.08
C THR A 91 5.83 -0.77 4.42
N TYR A 92 6.33 -1.48 3.41
CA TYR A 92 7.28 -2.58 3.58
C TYR A 92 8.67 -2.11 4.03
N THR A 93 9.06 -0.90 3.63
CA THR A 93 10.36 -0.29 3.97
C THR A 93 10.31 0.58 5.22
N THR A 94 9.15 0.68 5.87
CA THR A 94 9.01 1.35 7.17
C THR A 94 9.75 0.56 8.26
N PRO A 95 10.48 1.23 9.19
CA PRO A 95 11.20 0.55 10.25
C PRO A 95 10.33 -0.43 11.05
N GLY A 96 10.78 -1.67 11.23
CA GLY A 96 10.07 -2.72 11.95
C GLY A 96 9.15 -3.60 11.09
N ALA A 97 8.78 -3.16 9.89
CA ALA A 97 7.84 -3.90 9.04
C ALA A 97 8.45 -5.23 8.55
N LYS A 98 9.68 -5.20 8.02
CA LYS A 98 10.36 -6.42 7.53
C LYS A 98 10.64 -7.40 8.66
N GLU A 99 11.05 -6.89 9.81
CA GLU A 99 11.30 -7.69 11.02
C GLU A 99 10.01 -8.37 11.51
N TYR A 100 8.88 -7.68 11.47
CA TYR A 100 7.58 -8.27 11.83
C TYR A 100 7.13 -9.34 10.82
N ILE A 101 7.20 -9.01 9.52
CA ILE A 101 6.76 -9.87 8.41
C ILE A 101 7.57 -11.16 8.36
N HIS A 102 8.90 -11.04 8.39
CA HIS A 102 9.82 -12.17 8.17
C HIS A 102 10.38 -12.78 9.45
N GLY A 103 10.38 -12.05 10.57
CA GLY A 103 10.88 -12.51 11.86
C GLY A 103 9.88 -13.37 12.67
N GLY A 104 8.80 -13.84 12.04
CA GLY A 104 7.82 -14.73 12.64
C GLY A 104 6.67 -14.05 13.41
N GLY A 105 6.73 -12.73 13.62
CA GLY A 105 5.64 -11.98 14.25
C GLY A 105 4.34 -12.08 13.47
N PHE A 106 4.41 -11.87 12.15
CA PHE A 106 3.23 -11.91 11.29
C PHE A 106 2.60 -13.30 11.22
N LYS A 107 3.43 -14.35 11.07
CA LYS A 107 2.96 -15.75 11.08
C LYS A 107 2.38 -16.17 12.44
N ARG A 108 2.90 -15.64 13.55
CA ARG A 108 2.33 -15.87 14.89
C ARG A 108 0.93 -15.27 15.01
N ASP A 109 0.72 -14.07 14.49
CA ASP A 109 -0.56 -13.36 14.62
C ASP A 109 -1.58 -13.82 13.55
N VAL A 110 -1.10 -14.35 12.41
CA VAL A 110 -1.89 -14.95 11.32
C VAL A 110 -1.42 -16.39 11.04
N PRO A 111 -1.86 -17.39 11.83
CA PRO A 111 -1.34 -18.75 11.74
C PRO A 111 -1.52 -19.42 10.37
N LEU A 112 -2.54 -19.03 9.62
CA LEU A 112 -2.83 -19.56 8.28
C LEU A 112 -2.28 -18.68 7.14
N LEU A 113 -1.30 -17.82 7.42
CA LEU A 113 -0.56 -17.07 6.41
C LEU A 113 0.27 -18.03 5.52
N GLU A 114 0.06 -18.02 4.21
CA GLU A 114 0.96 -18.68 3.25
C GLU A 114 2.29 -17.92 3.12
N ASP A 115 3.24 -18.47 2.37
CA ASP A 115 4.52 -17.79 2.14
C ASP A 115 4.31 -16.38 1.59
N VAL A 116 5.01 -15.42 2.19
CA VAL A 116 4.96 -14.01 1.81
C VAL A 116 5.63 -13.85 0.44
N VAL A 117 4.94 -13.17 -0.47
CA VAL A 117 5.50 -12.81 -1.78
C VAL A 117 6.06 -11.40 -1.72
N VAL A 118 7.34 -11.26 -2.07
CA VAL A 118 8.01 -9.97 -2.24
C VAL A 118 8.36 -9.78 -3.72
N MET A 119 7.74 -8.80 -4.36
CA MET A 119 7.90 -8.53 -5.79
C MET A 119 9.08 -7.58 -6.02
N GLU A 120 10.10 -8.04 -6.74
CA GLU A 120 11.32 -7.27 -7.00
C GLU A 120 11.07 -6.09 -7.96
N GLY A 121 11.55 -4.91 -7.59
CA GLY A 121 11.45 -3.70 -8.40
C GLY A 121 10.08 -3.02 -8.40
N VAL A 122 9.14 -3.51 -7.58
CA VAL A 122 7.75 -3.04 -7.55
C VAL A 122 7.52 -2.15 -6.34
N ALA A 123 6.80 -1.04 -6.54
CA ALA A 123 6.50 -0.08 -5.47
C ALA A 123 5.12 -0.37 -4.84
N HIS A 124 4.38 0.67 -4.48
CA HIS A 124 3.16 0.56 -3.67
C HIS A 124 1.94 0.00 -4.43
N PHE A 125 1.75 0.38 -5.69
CA PHE A 125 0.56 0.02 -6.48
C PHE A 125 0.78 -1.27 -7.27
N ILE A 126 1.08 -2.37 -6.55
CA ILE A 126 1.46 -3.66 -7.15
C ILE A 126 0.45 -4.19 -8.17
N ASN A 127 -0.84 -3.94 -7.94
CA ASN A 127 -1.95 -4.39 -8.78
C ASN A 127 -2.11 -3.59 -10.07
N GLU A 128 -1.59 -2.37 -10.14
CA GLU A 128 -1.52 -1.58 -11.37
C GLU A 128 -0.17 -1.77 -12.08
N GLU A 129 0.92 -1.90 -11.31
CA GLU A 129 2.28 -2.04 -11.86
C GLU A 129 2.54 -3.44 -12.45
N LYS A 130 2.00 -4.50 -11.83
CA LYS A 130 2.16 -5.91 -12.24
C LYS A 130 0.80 -6.65 -12.22
N PRO A 131 -0.18 -6.21 -13.02
CA PRO A 131 -1.54 -6.74 -12.95
C PRO A 131 -1.60 -8.25 -13.23
N ASP A 132 -0.86 -8.75 -14.22
CA ASP A 132 -0.87 -10.16 -14.60
C ASP A 132 -0.35 -11.07 -13.49
N GLU A 133 0.75 -10.69 -12.85
CA GLU A 133 1.35 -11.45 -11.74
C GLU A 133 0.44 -11.45 -10.50
N ILE A 134 -0.21 -10.32 -10.20
CA ILE A 134 -1.21 -10.22 -9.13
C ILE A 134 -2.43 -11.09 -9.44
N ASN A 135 -2.95 -11.04 -10.66
CA ASN A 135 -4.08 -11.86 -11.09
C ASN A 135 -3.77 -13.36 -10.95
N GLU A 136 -2.58 -13.78 -11.38
CA GLU A 136 -2.11 -15.16 -11.22
C GLU A 136 -2.02 -15.54 -9.73
N HIS A 137 -1.44 -14.68 -8.89
CA HIS A 137 -1.35 -14.95 -7.47
C HIS A 137 -2.70 -15.07 -6.77
N ILE A 138 -3.69 -14.26 -7.14
CA ILE A 138 -5.06 -14.31 -6.65
C ILE A 138 -5.69 -15.63 -7.11
N TYR A 139 -5.69 -15.90 -8.41
CA TYR A 139 -6.31 -17.09 -8.99
C TYR A 139 -5.76 -18.38 -8.37
N ASN A 140 -4.43 -18.51 -8.28
CA ASN A 140 -3.78 -19.67 -7.70
C ASN A 140 -4.05 -19.84 -6.20
N PHE A 141 -4.31 -18.74 -5.48
CA PHE A 141 -4.66 -18.81 -4.05
C PHE A 141 -6.11 -19.24 -3.85
N ILE A 142 -7.06 -18.58 -4.52
CA ILE A 142 -8.49 -18.86 -4.32
C ILE A 142 -8.90 -20.22 -4.89
N SER A 143 -8.21 -20.74 -5.91
CA SER A 143 -8.49 -22.06 -6.49
C SER A 143 -8.13 -23.25 -5.58
N LYS A 144 -7.53 -22.98 -4.41
CA LYS A 144 -7.25 -24.01 -3.38
C LYS A 144 -8.49 -24.36 -2.54
N PHE A 145 -9.57 -23.60 -2.67
CA PHE A 145 -10.82 -23.71 -1.90
C PHE A 145 -12.01 -23.94 -2.84
#